data_AF-A0A517YC49-F1
#
_entry.id   AF-A0A517YC49-F1
#
_cell.length_a   1.000
_cell.length_b   1.000
_cell.length_c   1.000
_cell.angle_alpha   90.00
_cell.angle_beta   90.00
_cell.angle_gamma   90.00
#
_symmetry.space_group_name_H-M   'P 1'
#
loop_
_entity.id
_entity.type
_entity.pdbx_description
1 polymer ?
#
loop_
_entity_poly.entity_id
_entity_poly.type
_entity_poly.pdbx_seq_one_letter_code
_entity_poly.pdbx_strand_id
1 'polypeptide(L)'
;MFGSRLMLILLGVVCWLNAGNSADAQRPGAKPMPKPGQARLVTITPEREATVTDFVTRNHPELAQLLSHLKANQPKEYERALRDLFRVTEKLAMVHERDSRQYDLELKAWQAQSRAQLLVARMKMGDAASSENEDLKEQLREILAEQWQARLDVLRLERERVTGRLGKLEEDISKLERDRDAVIEQHLKSLTSSGANSGKAKGKPLDKRPSERVASEKLSGEKASGEKPSPATSVKQPVKQRPE
;
A
#
# COMPACT_ATOMS: atom_id res chain seq x y z
N MET A 1 -43.28 -20.45 -6.56
CA MET A 1 -41.99 -21.06 -6.24
C MET A 1 -40.93 -20.47 -7.17
N PHE A 2 -40.41 -19.28 -6.85
CA PHE A 2 -39.34 -18.63 -7.61
C PHE A 2 -38.18 -18.38 -6.64
N GLY A 3 -37.52 -19.45 -6.26
CA GLY A 3 -36.37 -19.44 -5.38
C GLY A 3 -35.24 -20.21 -6.05
N SER A 4 -34.02 -19.71 -5.93
CA SER A 4 -32.76 -20.40 -6.29
C SER A 4 -32.26 -20.27 -7.73
N ARG A 5 -32.25 -19.06 -8.30
CA ARG A 5 -31.35 -18.75 -9.44
C ARG A 5 -30.49 -17.50 -9.26
N LEU A 6 -30.40 -16.94 -8.05
CA LEU A 6 -29.33 -15.99 -7.71
C LEU A 6 -28.07 -16.77 -7.28
N MET A 7 -27.57 -17.65 -8.16
CA MET A 7 -26.32 -18.37 -7.89
C MET A 7 -25.14 -17.43 -8.18
N LEU A 8 -24.74 -16.70 -7.13
CA LEU A 8 -23.35 -16.49 -6.71
C LEU A 8 -22.32 -16.39 -7.84
N ILE A 9 -22.04 -15.15 -8.28
CA ILE A 9 -20.71 -14.76 -8.79
C ILE A 9 -20.15 -13.66 -7.88
N LEU A 10 -20.11 -13.94 -6.58
CA LEU A 10 -19.23 -13.27 -5.63
C LEU A 10 -18.31 -14.31 -4.99
N LEU A 11 -17.69 -15.13 -5.84
CA LEU A 11 -16.65 -16.05 -5.42
C LEU A 11 -15.64 -16.25 -6.55
N GLY A 12 -14.42 -15.83 -6.27
CA GLY A 12 -13.22 -16.40 -6.86
C GLY A 12 -12.63 -15.64 -8.04
N VAL A 13 -11.97 -14.50 -7.79
CA VAL A 13 -10.56 -14.27 -8.17
C VAL A 13 -10.01 -13.10 -7.32
N VAL A 14 -9.67 -13.36 -6.05
CA VAL A 14 -8.72 -12.50 -5.29
C VAL A 14 -7.71 -13.41 -4.59
N CYS A 15 -7.13 -14.34 -5.36
CA CYS A 15 -6.05 -15.18 -4.85
C CYS A 15 -5.14 -15.68 -5.98
N TRP A 16 -4.69 -14.79 -6.87
CA TRP A 16 -3.59 -15.09 -7.78
C TRP A 16 -2.64 -13.89 -7.84
N LEU A 17 -1.74 -13.82 -6.85
CA LEU A 17 -0.33 -13.47 -7.07
C LEU A 17 0.44 -13.80 -5.79
N ASN A 18 1.55 -14.52 -5.96
CA ASN A 18 2.59 -14.84 -4.96
C ASN A 18 2.45 -16.18 -4.23
N ALA A 19 2.72 -17.28 -4.95
CA ALA A 19 3.35 -18.45 -4.37
C ALA A 19 4.61 -18.74 -5.20
N GLY A 20 5.71 -18.11 -4.76
CA GLY A 20 7.04 -18.38 -5.27
C GLY A 20 7.47 -19.82 -4.97
N ASN A 21 8.17 -20.36 -5.94
CA ASN A 21 8.98 -21.56 -5.92
C ASN A 21 9.71 -21.77 -4.58
N SER A 22 9.51 -22.92 -3.95
CA SER A 22 10.43 -23.49 -2.95
C SER A 22 10.33 -25.00 -3.04
N ALA A 23 11.26 -25.57 -3.82
CA ALA A 23 11.73 -26.91 -3.59
C ALA A 23 12.48 -26.94 -2.25
N ASP A 24 12.10 -27.81 -1.32
CA ASP A 24 13.09 -28.62 -0.59
C ASP A 24 12.48 -29.78 0.21
N ALA A 25 13.26 -30.87 0.20
CA ALA A 25 13.42 -31.97 1.14
C ALA A 25 12.29 -32.44 2.08
N GLN A 26 11.88 -33.68 1.84
CA GLN A 26 11.22 -34.58 2.78
C GLN A 26 12.11 -34.83 4.02
N ARG A 27 11.65 -34.46 5.23
CA ARG A 27 12.13 -35.01 6.51
C ARG A 27 10.96 -35.66 7.25
N PRO A 28 11.05 -36.93 7.71
CA PRO A 28 9.99 -37.57 8.46
C PRO A 28 10.14 -37.25 9.96
N GLY A 29 9.06 -36.76 10.58
CA GLY A 29 8.95 -36.64 12.04
C GLY A 29 8.66 -35.22 12.53
N ALA A 30 7.42 -34.76 12.35
CA ALA A 30 6.92 -33.57 13.04
C ALA A 30 5.53 -33.83 13.60
N LYS A 31 5.36 -33.51 14.89
CA LYS A 31 4.13 -33.61 15.69
C LYS A 31 2.98 -32.83 15.04
N PRO A 32 1.70 -33.22 15.26
CA PRO A 32 0.56 -32.60 14.59
C PRO A 32 0.44 -31.12 14.98
N MET A 33 0.64 -30.24 14.00
CA MET A 33 0.34 -28.82 14.11
C MET A 33 -1.18 -28.58 14.23
N PRO A 34 -1.61 -27.52 14.92
CA PRO A 34 -3.01 -27.14 14.98
C PRO A 34 -3.53 -26.81 13.57
N LYS A 35 -4.73 -27.31 13.26
CA LYS A 35 -5.39 -27.15 11.95
C LYS A 35 -5.40 -25.67 11.52
N PRO A 36 -4.96 -25.32 10.29
CA PRO A 36 -5.08 -23.96 9.77
C PRO A 36 -6.55 -23.73 9.39
N GLY A 37 -7.34 -23.30 10.37
CA GLY A 37 -8.79 -23.26 10.23
C GLY A 37 -9.40 -22.32 11.25
N GLN A 38 -9.17 -21.02 11.05
CA GLN A 38 -10.12 -19.93 11.30
C GLN A 38 -9.40 -18.62 11.00
N ALA A 39 -9.36 -18.26 9.72
CA ALA A 39 -9.23 -16.85 9.36
C ALA A 39 -10.29 -16.11 10.19
N ARG A 40 -9.88 -15.16 11.03
CA ARG A 40 -10.80 -14.31 11.81
C ARG A 40 -11.92 -13.88 10.89
N LEU A 41 -13.13 -14.39 11.12
CA LEU A 41 -14.29 -13.98 10.35
C LEU A 41 -14.41 -12.47 10.56
N VAL A 42 -14.24 -11.72 9.48
CA VAL A 42 -14.39 -10.25 9.51
C VAL A 42 -15.82 -9.99 9.98
N THR A 43 -15.95 -9.53 11.22
CA THR A 43 -17.23 -9.14 11.80
C THR A 43 -17.73 -7.89 11.11
N ILE A 44 -19.01 -7.87 10.72
CA ILE A 44 -19.62 -6.69 10.14
C ILE A 44 -19.95 -5.75 11.30
N THR A 45 -19.24 -4.64 11.39
CA THR A 45 -19.56 -3.55 12.31
C THR A 45 -20.27 -2.44 11.53
N PRO A 46 -21.12 -1.62 12.17
CA PRO A 46 -21.80 -0.50 11.50
C PRO A 46 -20.82 0.48 10.84
N GLU A 47 -19.65 0.67 11.45
CA GLU A 47 -18.57 1.50 10.90
C GLU A 47 -18.02 0.93 9.58
N ARG A 48 -17.78 -0.40 9.51
CA ARG A 48 -17.34 -1.06 8.27
C ARG A 48 -18.40 -0.96 7.17
N GLU A 49 -19.66 -1.09 7.54
CA GLU A 49 -20.78 -0.92 6.62
C GLU A 49 -20.81 0.48 6.02
N ALA A 50 -20.67 1.52 6.85
CA ALA A 50 -20.62 2.91 6.40
C ALA A 50 -19.43 3.15 5.44
N THR A 51 -18.23 2.70 5.80
CA THR A 51 -17.03 2.84 4.96
C THR A 51 -17.21 2.20 3.59
N VAL A 52 -17.73 0.96 3.54
CA VAL A 52 -17.98 0.27 2.26
C VAL A 52 -19.08 0.98 1.46
N THR A 53 -20.16 1.41 2.13
CA THR A 53 -21.27 2.08 1.45
C THR A 53 -20.82 3.41 0.84
N ASP A 54 -20.02 4.19 1.55
CA ASP A 54 -19.43 5.43 1.04
C ASP A 54 -18.49 5.15 -0.14
N PHE A 55 -17.62 4.16 0.01
CA PHE A 55 -16.68 3.77 -1.04
C PHE A 55 -17.41 3.35 -2.34
N VAL A 56 -18.43 2.50 -2.23
CA VAL A 56 -19.18 2.02 -3.39
C VAL A 56 -20.04 3.14 -3.99
N THR A 57 -20.67 3.99 -3.16
CA THR A 57 -21.46 5.12 -3.65
C THR A 57 -20.62 6.08 -4.50
N ARG A 58 -19.39 6.37 -4.06
CA ARG A 58 -18.48 7.30 -4.76
C ARG A 58 -17.92 6.71 -6.06
N ASN A 59 -17.58 5.42 -6.05
CA ASN A 59 -16.81 4.83 -7.14
C ASN A 59 -17.66 3.97 -8.10
N HIS A 60 -18.82 3.47 -7.67
CA HIS A 60 -19.65 2.56 -8.46
C HIS A 60 -21.14 2.61 -8.06
N PRO A 61 -21.91 3.62 -8.51
CA PRO A 61 -23.28 3.84 -8.05
C PRO A 61 -24.23 2.68 -8.35
N GLU A 62 -24.07 1.97 -9.47
CA GLU A 62 -24.91 0.79 -9.79
C GLU A 62 -24.73 -0.35 -8.77
N LEU A 63 -23.52 -0.50 -8.21
CA LEU A 63 -23.25 -1.53 -7.21
C LEU A 63 -23.85 -1.11 -5.86
N ALA A 64 -23.90 0.20 -5.56
CA ALA A 64 -24.58 0.70 -4.37
C ALA A 64 -26.10 0.42 -4.44
N GLN A 65 -26.70 0.56 -5.63
CA GLN A 65 -28.10 0.18 -5.85
C GLN A 65 -28.32 -1.33 -5.64
N LEU A 66 -27.43 -2.17 -6.18
CA LEU A 66 -27.48 -3.61 -5.96
C LEU A 66 -27.37 -3.98 -4.47
N LEU A 67 -26.42 -3.37 -3.74
CA LEU A 67 -26.27 -3.59 -2.30
C LEU A 67 -27.53 -3.19 -1.52
N SER A 68 -28.16 -2.07 -1.89
CA SER A 68 -29.41 -1.63 -1.28
C SER A 68 -30.54 -2.64 -1.50
N HIS A 69 -30.63 -3.22 -2.70
CA HIS A 69 -31.59 -4.28 -3.00
C HIS A 69 -31.29 -5.59 -2.25
N LEU A 70 -30.01 -5.99 -2.15
CA LEU A 70 -29.59 -7.18 -1.39
C LEU A 70 -29.90 -7.02 0.10
N LYS A 71 -29.71 -5.83 0.66
CA LYS A 71 -30.02 -5.54 2.08
C LYS A 71 -31.48 -5.82 2.41
N ALA A 72 -32.40 -5.47 1.51
CA ALA A 72 -33.84 -5.66 1.71
C ALA A 72 -34.30 -7.10 1.46
N ASN A 73 -33.79 -7.74 0.40
CA ASN A 73 -34.34 -9.02 -0.08
C ASN A 73 -33.52 -10.25 0.34
N GLN A 74 -32.21 -10.09 0.54
CA GLN A 74 -31.26 -11.19 0.73
C GLN A 74 -30.15 -10.80 1.74
N PRO A 75 -30.50 -10.67 3.04
CA PRO A 75 -29.56 -10.15 4.05
C PRO A 75 -28.28 -10.99 4.20
N LYS A 76 -28.37 -12.31 4.00
CA LYS A 76 -27.19 -13.20 4.04
C LYS A 76 -26.19 -12.91 2.90
N GLU A 77 -26.70 -12.65 1.70
CA GLU A 77 -25.85 -12.31 0.55
C GLU A 77 -25.32 -10.88 0.67
N TYR A 78 -26.10 -9.98 1.25
CA TYR A 78 -25.64 -8.64 1.62
C TYR A 78 -24.43 -8.69 2.57
N GLU A 79 -24.53 -9.43 3.68
CA GLU A 79 -23.42 -9.60 4.63
C GLU A 79 -22.17 -10.20 3.98
N ARG A 80 -22.36 -11.14 3.06
CA ARG A 80 -21.27 -11.73 2.29
C ARG A 80 -20.60 -10.69 1.39
N ALA A 81 -21.38 -10.00 0.56
CA ALA A 81 -20.89 -8.96 -0.34
C ALA A 81 -20.15 -7.85 0.43
N LEU A 82 -20.68 -7.46 1.59
CA LEU A 82 -20.08 -6.43 2.43
C LEU A 82 -18.70 -6.84 2.97
N ARG A 83 -18.53 -8.11 3.40
CA ARG A 83 -17.22 -8.61 3.84
C ARG A 83 -16.19 -8.64 2.71
N ASP A 84 -16.60 -9.03 1.52
CA ASP A 84 -15.69 -9.07 0.36
C ASP A 84 -15.33 -7.66 -0.10
N LEU A 85 -16.29 -6.73 -0.13
CA LEU A 85 -16.03 -5.33 -0.45
C LEU A 85 -15.15 -4.65 0.59
N PHE A 86 -15.37 -4.92 1.88
CA PHE A 86 -14.52 -4.37 2.94
C PHE A 86 -13.05 -4.77 2.74
N ARG A 87 -12.76 -6.02 2.37
CA ARG A 87 -11.39 -6.46 2.05
C ARG A 87 -10.79 -5.70 0.88
N VAL A 88 -11.59 -5.40 -0.13
CA VAL A 88 -11.14 -4.62 -1.29
C VAL A 88 -10.87 -3.18 -0.90
N THR A 89 -11.77 -2.54 -0.15
CA THR A 89 -11.61 -1.17 0.33
C THR A 89 -10.37 -1.02 1.21
N GLU A 90 -10.15 -1.94 2.15
CA GLU A 90 -8.94 -1.96 2.99
C GLU A 90 -7.67 -2.11 2.15
N LYS A 91 -7.67 -3.04 1.19
CA LYS A 91 -6.53 -3.24 0.29
C LYS A 91 -6.23 -1.95 -0.50
N LEU A 92 -7.24 -1.32 -1.06
CA LEU A 92 -7.08 -0.08 -1.82
C LEU A 92 -6.63 1.09 -0.93
N ALA A 93 -7.11 1.19 0.30
CA ALA A 93 -6.65 2.18 1.28
C ALA A 93 -5.14 2.01 1.58
N MET A 94 -4.69 0.77 1.81
CA MET A 94 -3.26 0.49 2.01
C MET A 94 -2.40 0.82 0.78
N VAL A 95 -2.93 0.64 -0.42
CA VAL A 95 -2.23 1.03 -1.66
C VAL A 95 -2.16 2.54 -1.78
N HIS A 96 -3.25 3.25 -1.46
CA HIS A 96 -3.30 4.71 -1.48
C HIS A 96 -2.28 5.37 -0.54
N GLU A 97 -2.12 4.81 0.67
CA GLU A 97 -1.11 5.27 1.63
C GLU A 97 0.33 5.13 1.11
N ARG A 98 0.58 4.13 0.25
CA ARG A 98 1.91 3.82 -0.28
C ARG A 98 2.21 4.57 -1.57
N ASP A 99 1.26 4.61 -2.49
CA ASP A 99 1.40 5.24 -3.79
C ASP A 99 0.04 5.56 -4.42
N SER A 100 -0.22 6.85 -4.62
CA SER A 100 -1.46 7.34 -5.23
C SER A 100 -1.62 6.97 -6.71
N ARG A 101 -0.53 6.93 -7.50
CA ARG A 101 -0.59 6.50 -8.91
C ARG A 101 -1.03 5.05 -9.01
N GLN A 102 -0.54 4.20 -8.12
CA GLN A 102 -0.95 2.79 -8.09
C GLN A 102 -2.40 2.64 -7.63
N TYR A 103 -2.84 3.43 -6.65
CA TYR A 103 -4.22 3.45 -6.21
C TYR A 103 -5.19 3.74 -7.36
N ASP A 104 -4.92 4.79 -8.16
CA ASP A 104 -5.80 5.15 -9.27
C ASP A 104 -5.94 4.02 -10.30
N LEU A 105 -4.85 3.30 -10.57
CA LEU A 105 -4.84 2.17 -11.51
C LEU A 105 -5.57 0.95 -10.93
N GLU A 106 -5.35 0.62 -9.66
CA GLU A 106 -6.06 -0.48 -8.99
C GLU A 106 -7.56 -0.19 -8.84
N LEU A 107 -7.93 1.06 -8.57
CA LEU A 107 -9.32 1.49 -8.50
C LEU A 107 -10.02 1.32 -9.86
N LYS A 108 -9.38 1.76 -10.96
CA LYS A 108 -9.90 1.55 -12.32
C LYS A 108 -10.07 0.06 -12.64
N ALA A 109 -9.08 -0.76 -12.30
CA ALA A 109 -9.15 -2.21 -12.50
C ALA A 109 -10.31 -2.84 -11.71
N TRP A 110 -10.54 -2.40 -10.47
CA TRP A 110 -11.66 -2.83 -9.65
C TRP A 110 -13.02 -2.41 -10.25
N GLN A 111 -13.17 -1.14 -10.66
CA GLN A 111 -14.40 -0.62 -11.29
C GLN A 111 -14.75 -1.36 -12.58
N ALA A 112 -13.76 -1.65 -13.43
CA ALA A 112 -13.99 -2.44 -14.65
C ALA A 112 -14.45 -3.87 -14.29
N GLN A 113 -13.81 -4.50 -13.31
CA GLN A 113 -14.18 -5.84 -12.86
C GLN A 113 -15.60 -5.90 -12.29
N SER A 114 -16.00 -4.93 -11.46
CA SER A 114 -17.35 -4.92 -10.88
C SER A 114 -18.43 -4.68 -11.94
N ARG A 115 -18.20 -3.78 -12.90
CA ARG A 115 -19.12 -3.58 -14.04
C ARG A 115 -19.26 -4.85 -14.89
N ALA A 116 -18.14 -5.52 -15.19
CA ALA A 116 -18.17 -6.79 -15.93
C ALA A 116 -19.01 -7.86 -15.20
N GLN A 117 -18.88 -7.96 -13.88
CA GLN A 117 -19.69 -8.90 -13.09
C GLN A 117 -21.19 -8.58 -13.13
N LEU A 118 -21.56 -7.29 -13.09
CA LEU A 118 -22.95 -6.86 -13.23
C LEU A 118 -23.51 -7.18 -14.62
N LEU A 119 -22.75 -6.93 -15.68
CA LEU A 119 -23.16 -7.30 -17.04
C LEU A 119 -23.38 -8.81 -17.17
N VAL A 120 -22.44 -9.62 -16.67
CA VAL A 120 -22.58 -11.09 -16.68
C VAL A 120 -23.82 -11.53 -15.90
N ALA A 121 -24.10 -10.91 -14.75
CA ALA A 121 -25.32 -11.20 -13.99
C ALA A 121 -26.58 -10.85 -14.78
N ARG A 122 -26.61 -9.69 -15.46
CA ARG A 122 -27.72 -9.27 -16.32
C ARG A 122 -27.93 -10.22 -17.50
N MET A 123 -26.85 -10.63 -18.18
CA MET A 123 -26.90 -11.61 -19.26
C MET A 123 -27.47 -12.96 -18.83
N LYS A 124 -27.21 -13.39 -17.58
CA LYS A 124 -27.76 -14.63 -17.02
C LYS A 124 -29.26 -14.55 -16.70
N MET A 125 -29.79 -13.34 -16.51
CA MET A 125 -31.21 -13.11 -16.23
C MET A 125 -32.03 -12.94 -17.52
N GLY A 126 -31.41 -12.47 -18.61
CA GLY A 126 -32.05 -12.29 -19.91
C GLY A 126 -32.03 -13.54 -20.80
N ASP A 127 -32.80 -13.50 -21.89
CA ASP A 127 -32.81 -14.57 -22.89
C ASP A 127 -31.53 -14.55 -23.73
N ALA A 128 -30.91 -15.72 -23.91
CA ALA A 128 -29.60 -15.85 -24.57
C ALA A 128 -29.60 -15.46 -26.05
N ALA A 129 -30.76 -15.55 -26.73
CA ALA A 129 -30.94 -15.23 -28.14
C ALA A 129 -31.54 -13.83 -28.40
N SER A 130 -31.72 -13.03 -27.34
CA SER A 130 -32.23 -11.67 -27.47
C SER A 130 -31.16 -10.72 -28.03
N SER A 131 -31.58 -9.70 -28.79
CA SER A 131 -30.68 -8.64 -29.25
C SER A 131 -30.01 -7.90 -28.09
N GLU A 132 -30.72 -7.75 -26.96
CA GLU A 132 -30.16 -7.19 -25.72
C GLU A 132 -28.95 -7.99 -25.22
N ASN A 133 -28.93 -9.32 -25.38
CA ASN A 133 -27.78 -10.13 -24.97
C ASN A 133 -26.55 -9.88 -25.85
N GLU A 134 -26.74 -9.65 -27.15
CA GLU A 134 -25.65 -9.27 -28.05
C GLU A 134 -25.07 -7.89 -27.69
N ASP A 135 -25.94 -6.92 -27.36
CA ASP A 135 -25.49 -5.59 -26.90
C ASP A 135 -24.69 -5.70 -25.58
N LEU A 136 -25.14 -6.55 -24.65
CA LEU A 136 -24.42 -6.81 -23.40
C LEU A 136 -23.07 -7.50 -23.61
N LYS A 137 -22.95 -8.37 -24.63
CA LYS A 137 -21.66 -9.00 -24.99
C LYS A 137 -20.67 -7.97 -25.50
N GLU A 138 -21.12 -7.02 -26.31
CA GLU A 138 -20.24 -5.97 -26.84
C GLU A 138 -19.79 -5.02 -25.73
N GLN A 139 -20.70 -4.58 -24.86
CA GLN A 139 -20.33 -3.83 -23.66
C GLN A 139 -19.35 -4.60 -22.77
N LEU A 140 -19.55 -5.93 -22.60
CA LEU A 140 -18.63 -6.75 -21.84
C LEU A 140 -17.24 -6.80 -22.48
N ARG A 141 -17.14 -6.85 -23.82
CA ARG A 141 -15.83 -6.78 -24.51
C ARG A 141 -15.11 -5.47 -24.21
N GLU A 142 -15.81 -4.34 -24.30
CA GLU A 142 -15.23 -3.03 -24.01
C GLU A 142 -14.71 -2.95 -22.57
N ILE A 143 -15.51 -3.40 -21.60
CA ILE A 143 -15.11 -3.39 -20.19
C ILE A 143 -13.93 -4.34 -19.92
N LEU A 144 -13.89 -5.50 -20.59
CA LEU A 144 -12.74 -6.40 -20.49
C LEU A 144 -11.48 -5.76 -21.09
N ALA A 145 -11.60 -5.01 -22.19
CA ALA A 145 -10.48 -4.25 -22.75
C ALA A 145 -9.98 -3.17 -21.76
N GLU A 146 -10.88 -2.42 -21.13
CA GLU A 146 -10.55 -1.47 -20.06
C GLU A 146 -9.84 -2.15 -18.89
N GLN A 147 -10.32 -3.33 -18.47
CA GLN A 147 -9.73 -4.10 -17.38
C GLN A 147 -8.30 -4.56 -17.74
N TRP A 148 -8.10 -5.06 -18.96
CA TRP A 148 -6.79 -5.45 -19.45
C TRP A 148 -5.84 -4.26 -19.52
N GLN A 149 -6.31 -3.11 -19.98
CA GLN A 149 -5.52 -1.89 -20.05
C GLN A 149 -5.09 -1.42 -18.66
N ALA A 150 -6.01 -1.36 -17.69
CA ALA A 150 -5.70 -0.98 -16.31
C ALA A 150 -4.64 -1.91 -15.68
N ARG A 151 -4.75 -3.23 -15.89
CA ARG A 151 -3.75 -4.20 -15.43
C ARG A 151 -2.38 -3.99 -16.09
N LEU A 152 -2.38 -3.71 -17.38
CA LEU A 152 -1.17 -3.44 -18.14
C LEU A 152 -0.48 -2.17 -17.61
N ASP A 153 -1.24 -1.15 -17.26
CA ASP A 153 -0.70 0.09 -16.70
C ASP A 153 -0.13 -0.10 -15.29
N VAL A 154 -0.72 -0.96 -14.44
CA VAL A 154 -0.12 -1.37 -13.16
C VAL A 154 1.24 -2.02 -13.38
N LEU A 155 1.34 -2.95 -14.33
CA LEU A 155 2.60 -3.62 -14.65
C LEU A 155 3.64 -2.66 -15.24
N ARG A 156 3.22 -1.68 -16.03
CA ARG A 156 4.11 -0.63 -16.56
C ARG A 156 4.67 0.24 -15.43
N LEU A 157 3.84 0.63 -14.46
CA LEU A 157 4.27 1.39 -13.30
C LEU A 157 5.26 0.59 -12.46
N GLU A 158 4.99 -0.70 -12.23
CA GLU A 158 5.91 -1.55 -11.48
C GLU A 158 7.25 -1.71 -12.20
N ARG A 159 7.22 -1.90 -13.53
CA ARG A 159 8.42 -1.90 -14.36
C ARG A 159 9.21 -0.59 -14.19
N GLU A 160 8.55 0.58 -14.30
CA GLU A 160 9.18 1.90 -14.12
C GLU A 160 9.93 1.97 -12.78
N ARG A 161 9.29 1.57 -11.68
CA ARG A 161 9.91 1.58 -10.35
C ARG A 161 11.10 0.63 -10.23
N VAL A 162 10.97 -0.59 -10.72
CA VAL A 162 12.05 -1.58 -10.68
C VAL A 162 13.23 -1.09 -11.51
N THR A 163 13.00 -0.55 -12.70
CA THR A 163 14.07 0.02 -13.53
C THR A 163 14.75 1.22 -12.86
N GLY A 164 13.99 2.07 -12.16
CA GLY A 164 14.58 3.18 -11.40
C GLY A 164 15.45 2.71 -10.23
N ARG A 165 15.07 1.63 -9.54
CA ARG A 165 15.89 1.01 -8.48
C ARG A 165 17.14 0.35 -9.06
N LEU A 166 17.00 -0.32 -10.20
CA LEU A 166 18.12 -0.95 -10.91
C LEU A 166 19.18 0.10 -11.27
N GLY A 167 18.77 1.22 -11.86
CA GLY A 167 19.72 2.30 -12.22
C GLY A 167 20.47 2.88 -11.02
N LYS A 168 19.83 3.00 -9.84
CA LYS A 168 20.52 3.43 -8.61
C LYS A 168 21.55 2.40 -8.14
N LEU A 169 21.20 1.12 -8.16
CA LEU A 169 22.12 0.05 -7.81
C LEU A 169 23.31 0.00 -8.76
N GLU A 170 23.09 0.18 -10.06
CA GLU A 170 24.16 0.29 -11.06
C GLU A 170 25.08 1.49 -10.81
N GLU A 171 24.52 2.64 -10.42
CA GLU A 171 25.30 3.83 -10.03
C GLU A 171 26.15 3.56 -8.79
N ASP A 172 25.59 2.93 -7.76
CA ASP A 172 26.27 2.60 -6.52
C ASP A 172 27.39 1.57 -6.75
N ILE A 173 27.14 0.53 -7.55
CA ILE A 173 28.16 -0.44 -7.99
C ILE A 173 29.30 0.31 -8.69
N SER A 174 28.97 1.16 -9.65
CA SER A 174 29.97 1.91 -10.42
C SER A 174 30.80 2.85 -9.53
N LYS A 175 30.20 3.46 -8.49
CA LYS A 175 30.93 4.27 -7.51
C LYS A 175 31.88 3.41 -6.69
N LEU A 176 31.41 2.29 -6.15
CA LEU A 176 32.25 1.37 -5.37
C LEU A 176 33.40 0.79 -6.20
N GLU A 177 33.18 0.50 -7.48
CA GLU A 177 34.24 0.04 -8.39
C GLU A 177 35.29 1.13 -8.65
N ARG A 178 34.84 2.38 -8.90
CA ARG A 178 35.74 3.52 -9.13
C ARG A 178 36.55 3.91 -7.90
N ASP A 179 35.91 3.92 -6.73
CA ASP A 179 36.51 4.39 -5.49
C ASP A 179 37.21 3.28 -4.70
N ARG A 180 37.18 2.04 -5.22
CA ARG A 180 37.64 0.82 -4.53
C ARG A 180 38.99 0.99 -3.85
N ASP A 181 40.02 1.36 -4.60
CA ASP A 181 41.39 1.40 -4.08
C ASP A 181 41.58 2.55 -3.08
N ALA A 182 40.94 3.69 -3.31
CA ALA A 182 40.96 4.83 -2.39
C ALA A 182 40.29 4.49 -1.05
N VAL A 183 39.16 3.78 -1.09
CA VAL A 183 38.46 3.28 0.10
C VAL A 183 39.33 2.26 0.84
N ILE A 184 39.97 1.32 0.13
CA ILE A 184 40.90 0.35 0.72
C ILE A 184 42.06 1.04 1.43
N GLU A 185 42.72 2.01 0.80
CA GLU A 185 43.82 2.76 1.39
C GLU A 185 43.38 3.58 2.62
N GLN A 186 42.21 4.20 2.58
CA GLN A 186 41.65 4.89 3.74
C GLN A 186 41.41 3.94 4.91
N HIS A 187 40.84 2.76 4.64
CA HIS A 187 40.65 1.73 5.67
C HIS A 187 41.99 1.22 6.21
N LEU A 188 42.97 0.92 5.36
CA LEU A 188 44.31 0.51 5.77
C LEU A 188 44.99 1.56 6.67
N LYS A 189 44.92 2.83 6.28
CA LYS A 189 45.47 3.94 7.08
C LYS A 189 44.78 4.06 8.43
N SER A 190 43.45 3.92 8.49
CA SER A 190 42.71 3.99 9.76
C SER A 190 43.12 2.88 10.74
N LEU A 191 43.32 1.66 10.24
CA LEU A 191 43.70 0.51 11.06
C LEU A 191 45.16 0.60 11.53
N THR A 192 46.06 1.00 10.65
CA THR A 192 47.51 1.10 10.95
C THR A 192 47.84 2.31 11.85
N SER A 193 47.15 3.44 11.68
CA SER A 193 47.36 4.63 12.52
C SER A 193 46.78 4.51 13.93
N SER A 194 45.69 3.75 14.11
CA SER A 194 45.10 3.50 15.43
C SER A 194 45.97 2.60 16.32
N GLY A 195 46.72 1.66 15.72
CA GLY A 195 47.76 0.87 16.39
C GLY A 195 48.97 1.70 16.85
N ALA A 196 49.35 2.74 16.10
CA ALA A 196 50.50 3.58 16.41
C ALA A 196 50.24 4.57 17.57
N ASN A 197 49.00 5.03 17.76
CA ASN A 197 48.65 5.99 18.81
C ASN A 197 48.22 5.36 20.16
N SER A 198 47.80 4.09 20.18
CA SER A 198 47.44 3.40 21.43
C SER A 198 48.65 2.96 22.27
N GLY A 199 49.85 2.88 21.68
CA GLY A 199 51.10 2.58 22.37
C GLY A 199 51.74 3.75 23.14
N LYS A 200 51.27 4.99 22.95
CA LYS A 200 51.89 6.20 23.52
C LYS A 200 51.11 6.83 24.70
N ALA A 201 49.96 6.28 25.04
CA ALA A 201 49.14 6.73 26.17
C ALA A 201 49.29 5.79 27.39
N LYS A 202 50.53 5.54 27.82
CA LYS A 202 50.82 4.90 29.11
C LYS A 202 51.91 5.68 29.81
N GLY A 203 51.51 6.74 30.51
CA GLY A 203 52.44 7.59 31.23
C GLY A 203 51.88 8.96 31.62
N LYS A 204 50.77 9.01 32.36
CA LYS A 204 50.59 10.11 33.31
C LYS A 204 49.82 9.64 34.56
N PRO A 205 50.36 9.88 35.76
CA PRO A 205 49.86 9.29 36.98
C PRO A 205 48.61 10.00 37.49
N LEU A 206 47.74 9.21 38.15
CA LEU A 206 46.81 9.72 39.14
C LEU A 206 47.61 10.46 40.21
N ASP A 207 47.34 11.74 40.44
CA ASP A 207 47.27 12.25 41.82
C ASP A 207 46.48 13.57 41.90
N LYS A 208 45.82 13.72 43.05
CA LYS A 208 45.23 14.92 43.66
C LYS A 208 43.78 15.27 43.34
N ARG A 209 42.92 14.51 44.01
CA ARG A 209 41.79 15.04 44.79
C ARG A 209 42.25 16.21 45.69
N PRO A 210 41.42 17.25 45.85
CA PRO A 210 40.79 17.53 47.15
C PRO A 210 39.28 17.73 46.95
N SER A 211 38.39 16.94 47.55
CA SER A 211 37.96 17.05 48.95
C SER A 211 37.66 18.50 49.37
N GLU A 212 36.40 18.88 49.11
CA GLU A 212 35.47 19.34 50.14
C GLU A 212 35.67 20.75 50.74
N ARG A 213 34.75 21.66 50.39
CA ARG A 213 33.90 22.38 51.37
C ARG A 213 32.75 23.17 50.70
N VAL A 214 31.52 22.77 51.05
CA VAL A 214 30.40 23.62 51.55
C VAL A 214 29.81 24.64 50.55
N ALA A 215 28.64 24.37 49.94
CA ALA A 215 27.28 24.79 50.38
C ALA A 215 27.23 26.29 50.73
N SER A 216 26.38 27.16 50.21
CA SER A 216 24.95 27.17 49.84
C SER A 216 24.78 28.39 48.90
N GLU A 217 23.76 28.58 48.06
CA GLU A 217 22.40 29.02 48.41
C GLU A 217 21.77 29.46 47.06
N LYS A 218 20.78 28.74 46.53
CA LYS A 218 19.33 29.06 46.53
C LYS A 218 18.89 30.21 45.58
N LEU A 219 17.95 29.83 44.72
CA LEU A 219 16.76 30.56 44.22
C LEU A 219 16.77 31.31 42.86
N SER A 220 15.61 31.13 42.20
CA SER A 220 15.05 31.74 40.98
C SER A 220 15.67 31.27 39.65
N GLY A 221 14.97 30.69 38.68
CA GLY A 221 13.55 30.74 38.37
C GLY A 221 13.24 31.94 37.49
N GLU A 222 13.33 31.81 36.16
CA GLU A 222 12.56 32.64 35.23
C GLU A 222 12.52 32.02 33.81
N LYS A 223 11.33 32.04 33.22
CA LYS A 223 10.97 31.71 31.83
C LYS A 223 11.63 32.64 30.81
N ALA A 224 11.86 32.13 29.59
CA ALA A 224 11.44 32.72 28.30
C ALA A 224 11.97 31.80 27.18
N SER A 225 11.14 31.13 26.37
CA SER A 225 10.34 31.70 25.27
C SER A 225 11.19 32.58 24.35
N GLY A 226 11.55 32.06 23.18
CA GLY A 226 12.38 32.74 22.20
C GLY A 226 12.24 32.10 20.82
N GLU A 227 11.05 32.25 20.25
CA GLU A 227 10.72 32.21 18.83
C GLU A 227 11.92 32.49 17.89
N LYS A 228 12.16 31.57 16.95
CA LYS A 228 12.87 31.90 15.69
C LYS A 228 11.85 31.85 14.55
N PRO A 229 11.65 32.96 13.82
CA PRO A 229 10.66 33.04 12.76
C PRO A 229 11.14 32.37 11.45
N SER A 230 10.19 31.68 10.81
CA SER A 230 10.21 31.31 9.39
C SER A 230 10.24 32.56 8.50
N PRO A 231 11.05 32.59 7.42
CA PRO A 231 10.84 33.55 6.34
C PRO A 231 9.80 33.01 5.37
N ALA A 232 8.67 33.72 5.28
CA ALA A 232 7.68 33.59 4.24
C ALA A 232 8.25 34.06 2.89
N THR A 233 8.30 33.18 1.90
CA THR A 233 8.49 33.60 0.50
C THR A 233 7.13 34.00 -0.06
N SER A 234 6.95 35.31 -0.12
CA SER A 234 5.82 36.00 -0.73
C SER A 234 5.68 35.66 -2.20
N VAL A 235 4.48 35.17 -2.53
CA VAL A 235 3.87 35.15 -3.86
C VAL A 235 3.89 36.55 -4.47
N LYS A 236 4.35 36.68 -5.72
CA LYS A 236 4.11 37.84 -6.59
C LYS A 236 3.34 37.37 -7.82
N GLN A 237 2.05 37.65 -7.85
CA GLN A 237 1.28 37.76 -9.09
C GLN A 237 1.65 39.07 -9.79
N PRO A 238 1.63 39.11 -11.14
CA PRO A 238 1.29 40.32 -11.86
C PRO A 238 -0.04 40.13 -12.59
N VAL A 239 -1.06 40.85 -12.11
CA VAL A 239 -2.20 41.29 -12.90
C VAL A 239 -1.70 42.40 -13.82
N LYS A 240 -1.87 42.27 -15.14
CA LYS A 240 -1.81 43.41 -16.05
C LYS A 240 -3.02 43.39 -16.97
N GLN A 241 -3.69 44.53 -16.96
CA GLN A 241 -4.99 44.84 -17.53
C GLN A 241 -4.94 44.94 -19.06
N ARG A 242 -6.07 44.60 -19.70
CA ARG A 242 -6.55 45.10 -21.01
C ARG A 242 -6.79 46.61 -20.92
N PRO A 243 -6.66 47.42 -21.99
CA PRO A 243 -7.60 47.48 -23.13
C PRO A 243 -6.86 47.73 -24.47
N GLU A 244 -7.40 47.78 -25.69
CA GLU A 244 -8.74 47.71 -26.29
C GLU A 244 -8.76 46.59 -27.35
#